data_AF-A0A8G2FWD1-F1
#
_entry.id   AF-A0A8G2FWD1-F1
#
_cell.length_a   1.000
_cell.length_b   1.000
_cell.length_c   1.000
_cell.angle_alpha   90.00
_cell.angle_beta   90.00
_cell.angle_gamma   90.00
#
_symmetry.space_group_name_H-M   'P 1'
#
loop_
_entity.id
_entity.type
_entity.pdbx_description
1 polymer ?
#
loop_
_entity_poly.entity_id
_entity_poly.type
_entity_poly.pdbx_seq_one_letter_code
_entity_poly.pdbx_strand_id
1 'polypeptide(L)'
;MRSLIINIDRDNDFGMKAGVEGPVIGYADCYNAALRLISTDPEDSDGNGLFGALKHYEDLKRRGEDVEIALITGDDDVGEKSDEIIAAQIDDVLSNDRFDDVILVSDGAEDDYIIPIIASRIKIRYVKHIIVRHNQNIESMYYYIVRAVKDKKIARKFTIPVGLVFLTYGISALIFTLYTIYAFHSYYIDPSAAAIMLVTIVLGSYFIERGLEIRSSIRNILSRMITNARETKISFLFSVISILIVLSGIVYSYTATIKYGPVIDKIFVFIAYFVWWAFAAFLIREIGIYIENIIVNNENIKPWFGILFMLSLTFIIYGMINYMMYAMSFISFSSAVISISLIIIGIVVAVTSSFIHRYYRSDADEA
;
A
#
# COMPACT_ATOMS: atom_id res chain seq x y z
N MET A 1 -11.88 11.99 49.52
CA MET A 1 -11.60 12.58 48.20
C MET A 1 -12.90 12.56 47.45
N ARG A 2 -13.48 13.74 47.17
CA ARG A 2 -14.77 13.88 46.50
C ARG A 2 -14.54 14.33 45.06
N SER A 3 -15.03 13.57 44.10
CA SER A 3 -14.87 13.88 42.67
C SER A 3 -16.17 14.39 42.06
N LEU A 4 -16.06 15.35 41.16
CA LEU A 4 -17.17 15.77 40.32
C LEU A 4 -17.07 15.06 38.97
N ILE A 5 -18.13 14.40 38.53
CA ILE A 5 -18.26 13.87 37.17
C ILE A 5 -18.97 14.94 36.36
N ILE A 6 -18.34 15.46 35.33
CA ILE A 6 -18.95 16.46 34.45
C ILE A 6 -19.18 15.85 33.08
N ASN A 7 -20.40 15.99 32.57
CA ASN A 7 -20.68 15.87 31.15
C ASN A 7 -21.03 17.26 30.61
N ILE A 8 -20.60 17.55 29.39
CA ILE A 8 -20.73 18.87 28.78
C ILE A 8 -21.45 18.70 27.45
N ASP A 9 -22.40 19.58 27.22
CA ASP A 9 -23.11 19.79 25.96
C ASP A 9 -22.77 21.21 25.51
N ARG A 10 -21.87 21.34 24.54
CA ARG A 10 -21.27 22.63 24.19
C ARG A 10 -22.18 23.49 23.30
N ASP A 11 -22.97 22.87 22.43
CA ASP A 11 -23.91 23.53 21.52
C ASP A 11 -25.34 23.64 22.06
N ASN A 12 -25.52 23.24 23.33
CA ASN A 12 -26.75 23.43 24.11
C ASN A 12 -27.94 22.65 23.55
N ASP A 13 -27.71 21.44 23.05
CA ASP A 13 -28.77 20.55 22.57
C ASP A 13 -29.77 20.18 23.69
N PHE A 14 -29.32 20.07 24.95
CA PHE A 14 -30.20 19.91 26.10
C PHE A 14 -31.12 21.13 26.30
N GLY A 15 -30.62 22.34 26.12
CA GLY A 15 -31.42 23.57 26.22
C GLY A 15 -32.36 23.75 25.04
N MET A 16 -31.84 23.60 23.82
CA MET A 16 -32.53 23.89 22.57
C MET A 16 -33.57 22.84 22.19
N LYS A 17 -33.24 21.56 22.34
CA LYS A 17 -34.15 20.46 21.98
C LYS A 17 -35.03 20.04 23.15
N ALA A 18 -34.45 19.94 24.36
CA ALA A 18 -35.12 19.35 25.52
C ALA A 18 -35.61 20.35 26.57
N GLY A 19 -35.32 21.65 26.41
CA GLY A 19 -35.72 22.70 27.36
C GLY A 19 -35.12 22.53 28.75
N VAL A 20 -33.91 21.97 28.83
CA VAL A 20 -33.17 21.76 30.08
C VAL A 20 -32.17 22.91 30.25
N GLU A 21 -32.33 23.70 31.30
CA GLU A 21 -31.41 24.79 31.63
C GLU A 21 -30.27 24.28 32.53
N GLY A 22 -29.02 24.47 32.08
CA GLY A 22 -27.83 24.16 32.86
C GLY A 22 -27.46 25.26 33.88
N PRO A 23 -26.66 24.93 34.91
CA PRO A 23 -26.11 23.61 35.20
C PRO A 23 -27.13 22.70 35.91
N VAL A 24 -27.14 21.42 35.57
CA VAL A 24 -27.96 20.41 36.26
C VAL A 24 -27.06 19.58 37.16
N ILE A 25 -27.34 19.55 38.46
CA ILE A 25 -26.49 18.88 39.46
C ILE A 25 -27.27 17.74 40.11
N GLY A 26 -26.63 16.59 40.26
CA GLY A 26 -27.17 15.43 40.98
C GLY A 26 -27.72 14.35 40.05
N TYR A 27 -27.64 13.11 40.51
CA TYR A 27 -27.96 11.93 39.70
C TYR A 27 -29.39 11.94 39.14
N ALA A 28 -30.38 12.26 39.97
CA ALA A 28 -31.80 12.20 39.56
C ALA A 28 -32.13 13.25 38.50
N ASP A 29 -31.61 14.47 38.64
CA ASP A 29 -31.87 15.56 37.71
C ASP A 29 -31.12 15.36 36.39
N CYS A 30 -29.86 14.89 36.43
CA CYS A 30 -29.14 14.48 35.24
C CYS A 30 -29.81 13.30 34.52
N TYR A 31 -30.36 12.33 35.26
CA TYR A 31 -31.13 11.22 34.66
C TYR A 31 -32.38 11.72 33.94
N ASN A 32 -33.11 12.67 34.53
CA ASN A 32 -34.28 13.28 33.91
C ASN A 32 -33.91 14.11 32.68
N ALA A 33 -32.80 14.85 32.72
CA ALA A 33 -32.28 15.59 31.57
C ALA A 33 -31.95 14.65 30.40
N ALA A 34 -31.18 13.57 30.66
CA ALA A 34 -30.83 12.56 29.67
C ALA A 34 -32.08 11.92 29.04
N LEU A 35 -33.08 11.59 29.87
CA LEU A 35 -34.33 11.00 29.41
C LEU A 35 -35.12 11.97 28.51
N ARG A 36 -35.16 13.27 28.85
CA ARG A 36 -35.85 14.28 28.05
C ARG A 36 -35.21 14.46 26.68
N LEU A 37 -33.88 14.54 26.61
CA LEU A 37 -33.17 14.73 25.35
C LEU A 37 -33.37 13.51 24.43
N ILE A 38 -33.09 12.29 24.91
CA ILE A 38 -33.26 11.07 24.10
C ILE A 38 -34.71 10.81 23.70
N SER A 39 -35.69 11.22 24.51
CA SER A 39 -37.11 11.10 24.15
C SER A 39 -37.53 12.10 23.07
N THR A 40 -36.78 13.20 22.92
CA THR A 40 -37.07 14.27 21.96
C THR A 40 -36.28 14.07 20.66
N ASP A 41 -34.99 13.79 20.77
CA ASP A 41 -34.08 13.49 19.65
C ASP A 41 -33.27 12.21 19.96
N PRO A 42 -33.74 11.04 19.50
CA PRO A 42 -33.04 9.77 19.73
C PRO A 42 -31.72 9.61 18.97
N GLU A 43 -31.44 10.45 17.96
CA GLU A 43 -30.22 10.35 17.14
C GLU A 43 -29.04 11.12 17.74
N ASP A 44 -29.33 12.02 18.67
CA ASP A 44 -28.42 12.87 19.41
C ASP A 44 -27.40 12.07 20.26
N SER A 45 -26.13 12.48 20.21
CA SER A 45 -25.06 11.80 20.95
C SER A 45 -24.94 12.26 22.40
N ASP A 46 -25.28 13.52 22.72
CA ASP A 46 -25.15 14.13 24.04
C ASP A 46 -26.03 13.41 25.08
N GLY A 47 -27.23 13.01 24.67
CA GLY A 47 -28.11 12.19 25.52
C GLY A 47 -27.46 10.87 25.94
N ASN A 48 -26.76 10.21 25.02
CA ASN A 48 -26.01 8.98 25.31
C ASN A 48 -24.73 9.27 26.11
N GLY A 49 -24.07 10.40 25.86
CA GLY A 49 -22.94 10.92 26.64
C GLY A 49 -23.29 11.04 28.12
N LEU A 50 -24.43 11.67 28.43
CA LEU A 50 -24.93 11.84 29.80
C LEU A 50 -25.32 10.50 30.45
N PHE A 51 -25.95 9.57 29.72
CA PHE A 51 -26.16 8.20 30.22
C PHE A 51 -24.84 7.47 30.51
N GLY A 52 -23.80 7.71 29.71
CA GLY A 52 -22.45 7.22 29.97
C GLY A 52 -21.88 7.77 31.28
N ALA A 53 -22.09 9.05 31.56
CA ALA A 53 -21.69 9.70 32.82
C ALA A 53 -22.45 9.13 34.04
N LEU A 54 -23.76 8.95 33.94
CA LEU A 54 -24.60 8.34 34.98
C LEU A 54 -24.17 6.90 35.31
N LYS A 55 -23.88 6.10 34.30
CA LYS A 55 -23.33 4.75 34.49
C LYS A 55 -21.99 4.78 35.23
N HIS A 56 -21.13 5.72 34.86
CA HIS A 56 -19.80 5.87 35.49
C HIS A 56 -19.92 6.35 36.94
N TYR A 57 -20.88 7.23 37.24
CA TYR A 57 -21.24 7.62 38.61
C TYR A 57 -21.59 6.41 39.47
N GLU A 58 -22.46 5.53 38.99
CA GLU A 58 -22.84 4.31 39.72
C GLU A 58 -21.67 3.36 39.92
N ASP A 59 -20.82 3.19 38.91
CA ASP A 59 -19.64 2.33 38.99
C ASP A 59 -18.67 2.82 40.08
N LEU A 60 -18.49 4.14 40.23
CA LEU A 60 -17.65 4.73 41.28
C LEU A 60 -18.31 4.67 42.66
N LYS A 61 -19.61 4.96 42.79
CA LYS A 61 -20.35 4.77 44.05
C LYS A 61 -20.29 3.31 44.52
N ARG A 62 -20.41 2.33 43.61
CA ARG A 62 -20.26 0.88 43.93
C ARG A 62 -18.86 0.52 44.43
N ARG A 63 -17.83 1.27 44.04
CA ARG A 63 -16.45 1.12 44.56
C ARG A 63 -16.22 1.83 45.90
N GLY A 64 -17.25 2.50 46.44
CA GLY A 64 -17.16 3.27 47.68
C GLY A 64 -16.48 4.64 47.50
N GLU A 65 -16.36 5.15 46.28
CA GLU A 65 -15.87 6.51 46.04
C GLU A 65 -16.96 7.54 46.30
N ASP A 66 -16.58 8.69 46.86
CA ASP A 66 -17.48 9.82 47.02
C ASP A 66 -17.47 10.66 45.75
N VAL A 67 -18.58 10.62 45.01
CA VAL A 67 -18.71 11.29 43.71
C VAL A 67 -20.03 12.06 43.62
N GLU A 68 -20.00 13.16 42.90
CA GLU A 68 -21.16 13.92 42.44
C GLU A 68 -21.19 13.96 40.91
N ILE A 69 -22.33 14.25 40.29
CA ILE A 69 -22.46 14.41 38.84
C ILE A 69 -23.10 15.75 38.49
N ALA A 70 -22.63 16.40 37.44
CA ALA A 70 -23.24 17.58 36.85
C ALA A 70 -23.25 17.51 35.32
N LEU A 71 -24.32 18.01 34.72
CA LEU A 71 -24.41 18.37 33.30
C LEU A 71 -24.22 19.88 33.19
N ILE A 72 -23.32 20.29 32.30
CA ILE A 72 -23.06 21.69 31.97
C ILE A 72 -23.48 21.90 30.53
N THR A 73 -24.27 22.95 30.29
CA THR A 73 -24.76 23.27 28.93
C THR A 73 -24.17 24.59 28.45
N GLY A 74 -23.85 24.66 27.17
CA GLY A 74 -23.29 25.84 26.52
C GLY A 74 -24.35 26.73 25.88
N ASP A 75 -24.10 27.14 24.65
CA ASP A 75 -24.97 27.99 23.83
C ASP A 75 -24.90 27.53 22.37
N ASP A 76 -25.98 27.77 21.61
CA ASP A 76 -26.06 27.39 20.19
C ASP A 76 -25.03 28.12 19.32
N ASP A 77 -24.58 29.30 19.76
CA ASP A 77 -23.42 30.00 19.20
C ASP A 77 -22.11 29.43 19.79
N VAL A 78 -21.70 28.28 19.26
CA VAL A 78 -20.47 27.56 19.67
C VAL A 78 -19.23 28.42 19.41
N GLY A 79 -18.51 28.75 20.49
CA GLY A 79 -17.35 29.62 20.44
C GLY A 79 -17.15 30.35 21.75
N GLU A 80 -16.78 31.63 21.67
CA GLU A 80 -16.50 32.48 22.84
C GLU A 80 -17.67 32.55 23.82
N LYS A 81 -18.90 32.71 23.31
CA LYS A 81 -20.11 32.84 24.14
C LYS A 81 -20.44 31.55 24.89
N SER A 82 -20.45 30.41 24.20
CA SER A 82 -20.64 29.09 24.83
C SER A 82 -19.54 28.81 25.86
N ASP A 83 -18.28 29.09 25.54
CA ASP A 83 -17.15 28.88 26.45
C ASP A 83 -17.25 29.75 27.72
N GLU A 84 -17.74 30.99 27.61
CA GLU A 84 -18.02 31.87 28.76
C GLU A 84 -19.16 31.34 29.66
N ILE A 85 -20.24 30.83 29.07
CA ILE A 85 -21.37 30.24 29.80
C ILE A 85 -20.93 28.98 30.53
N ILE A 86 -20.22 28.07 29.84
CA ILE A 86 -19.68 26.84 30.42
C ILE A 86 -18.75 27.17 31.60
N ALA A 87 -17.86 28.15 31.42
CA ALA A 87 -16.98 28.64 32.47
C ALA A 87 -17.77 29.12 33.71
N ALA A 88 -18.80 29.94 33.51
CA ALA A 88 -19.63 30.47 34.59
C ALA A 88 -20.42 29.36 35.31
N GLN A 89 -20.97 28.40 34.58
CA GLN A 89 -21.68 27.25 35.16
C GLN A 89 -20.74 26.37 35.97
N ILE A 90 -19.51 26.10 35.49
CA ILE A 90 -18.51 25.36 36.28
C ILE A 90 -18.17 26.12 37.56
N ASP A 91 -17.99 27.44 37.49
CA ASP A 91 -17.71 28.27 38.66
C ASP A 91 -18.86 28.19 39.69
N ASP A 92 -20.12 28.18 39.25
CA ASP A 92 -21.29 28.00 40.12
C ASP A 92 -21.30 26.62 40.80
N VAL A 93 -21.09 25.54 40.04
CA VAL A 93 -21.05 24.17 40.58
C VAL A 93 -19.92 24.00 41.61
N LEU A 94 -18.73 24.54 41.33
CA LEU A 94 -17.57 24.49 42.23
C LEU A 94 -17.72 25.40 43.47
N SER A 95 -18.63 26.39 43.41
CA SER A 95 -18.92 27.27 44.56
C SER A 95 -19.87 26.63 45.57
N ASN A 96 -20.81 25.81 45.08
CA ASN A 96 -21.83 25.17 45.90
C ASN A 96 -21.29 23.99 46.73
N ASP A 97 -20.27 23.29 46.23
CA ASP A 97 -19.69 22.11 46.88
C ASP A 97 -18.18 22.03 46.68
N ARG A 98 -17.47 21.43 47.64
CA ARG A 98 -16.02 21.23 47.54
C ARG A 98 -15.67 19.91 46.85
N PHE A 99 -14.93 20.00 45.75
CA PHE A 99 -14.41 18.86 44.98
C PHE A 99 -12.88 18.89 44.93
N ASP A 100 -12.25 17.71 45.03
CA ASP A 100 -10.79 17.56 44.97
C ASP A 100 -10.28 17.43 43.52
N ASP A 101 -11.09 16.82 42.66
CA ASP A 101 -10.82 16.68 41.24
C ASP A 101 -12.11 16.46 40.45
N VAL A 102 -11.97 16.52 39.13
CA VAL A 102 -13.05 16.31 38.18
C VAL A 102 -12.73 15.16 37.22
N ILE A 103 -13.76 14.41 36.85
CA ILE A 103 -13.74 13.40 35.81
C ILE A 103 -14.61 13.92 34.68
N LEU A 104 -13.99 14.27 33.56
CA LEU A 104 -14.71 14.71 32.37
C LEU A 104 -15.23 13.50 31.61
N VAL A 105 -16.51 13.50 31.27
CA VAL A 105 -17.16 12.50 30.42
C VAL A 105 -17.60 13.21 29.14
N SER A 106 -16.88 13.00 28.05
CA SER A 106 -17.12 13.61 26.74
C SER A 106 -17.61 12.56 25.75
N ASP A 107 -18.46 12.92 24.81
CA ASP A 107 -18.93 12.01 23.76
C ASP A 107 -18.19 12.20 22.41
N GLY A 108 -17.46 13.30 22.25
CA GLY A 108 -16.75 13.65 21.03
C GLY A 108 -15.49 14.51 21.20
N ALA A 109 -14.85 14.80 20.06
CA ALA A 109 -13.64 15.63 19.99
C ALA A 109 -13.94 17.14 20.12
N GLU A 110 -15.19 17.57 19.91
CA GLU A 110 -15.60 18.96 20.08
C GLU A 110 -15.72 19.36 21.56
N ASP A 111 -16.09 18.41 22.43
CA ASP A 111 -16.07 18.60 23.88
C ASP A 111 -14.65 18.64 24.47
N ASP A 112 -13.66 18.06 23.81
CA ASP A 112 -12.29 18.11 24.35
C ASP A 112 -11.71 19.54 24.32
N TYR A 113 -12.30 20.46 23.55
CA TYR A 113 -11.90 21.86 23.50
C TYR A 113 -12.13 22.60 24.82
N ILE A 114 -13.02 22.10 25.70
CA ILE A 114 -13.28 22.74 27.00
C ILE A 114 -12.33 22.27 28.11
N ILE A 115 -11.44 21.31 27.83
CA ILE A 115 -10.44 20.81 28.79
C ILE A 115 -9.62 21.94 29.42
N PRO A 116 -9.11 22.95 28.68
CA PRO A 116 -8.37 24.07 29.27
C PRO A 116 -9.22 24.91 30.24
N ILE A 117 -10.52 25.06 29.96
CA ILE A 117 -11.47 25.84 30.78
C ILE A 117 -11.70 25.15 32.13
N ILE A 118 -11.86 23.82 32.11
CA ILE A 118 -11.99 23.02 33.33
C ILE A 118 -10.66 23.01 34.09
N ALA A 119 -9.55 22.74 33.40
CA ALA A 119 -8.23 22.60 34.00
C ALA A 119 -7.74 23.89 34.68
N SER A 120 -8.23 25.06 34.27
CA SER A 120 -7.91 26.33 34.93
C SER A 120 -8.62 26.52 36.28
N ARG A 121 -9.65 25.72 36.59
CA ARG A 121 -10.49 25.83 37.80
C ARG A 121 -10.28 24.67 38.76
N ILE A 122 -10.18 23.46 38.23
CA ILE A 122 -10.04 22.23 39.02
C ILE A 122 -9.16 21.20 38.29
N LYS A 123 -8.44 20.40 39.07
CA LYS A 123 -7.62 19.29 38.55
C LYS A 123 -8.52 18.26 37.86
N ILE A 124 -8.22 17.96 36.60
CA ILE A 124 -8.83 16.83 35.87
C ILE A 124 -8.09 15.54 36.26
N ARG A 125 -8.82 14.56 36.81
CA ARG A 125 -8.28 13.25 37.18
C ARG A 125 -8.04 12.38 35.94
N TYR A 126 -9.03 12.33 35.06
CA TYR A 126 -8.96 11.71 33.73
C TYR A 126 -10.19 12.12 32.90
N VAL A 127 -10.12 11.86 31.59
CA VAL A 127 -11.22 12.01 30.65
C VAL A 127 -11.74 10.62 30.27
N LYS A 128 -13.06 10.47 30.20
CA LYS A 128 -13.78 9.24 29.85
C LYS A 128 -14.60 9.51 28.59
N HIS A 129 -14.15 8.98 27.45
CA HIS A 129 -14.91 9.13 26.21
C HIS A 129 -16.06 8.11 26.11
N ILE A 130 -17.26 8.58 25.81
CA ILE A 130 -18.46 7.78 25.55
C ILE A 130 -18.71 7.77 24.05
N ILE A 131 -18.22 6.74 23.38
CA ILE A 131 -18.38 6.61 21.93
C ILE A 131 -19.72 5.96 21.63
N VAL A 132 -20.69 6.76 21.18
CA VAL A 132 -21.96 6.29 20.63
C VAL A 132 -21.68 5.66 19.27
N ARG A 133 -21.93 4.34 19.14
CA ARG A 133 -21.65 3.64 17.87
C ARG A 133 -22.77 3.90 16.85
N HIS A 134 -22.77 5.08 16.23
CA HIS A 134 -23.49 5.29 14.98
C HIS A 134 -22.72 4.60 13.83
N ASN A 135 -23.43 3.75 13.07
CA ASN A 135 -22.95 2.83 12.02
C ASN A 135 -21.48 3.03 11.57
N GLN A 136 -20.57 2.23 12.15
CA GLN A 136 -19.10 2.26 11.94
C GLN A 136 -18.63 2.16 10.47
N ASN A 137 -19.51 1.91 9.50
CA ASN A 137 -19.13 1.53 8.15
C ASN A 137 -18.59 2.70 7.29
N ILE A 138 -19.05 3.95 7.46
CA ILE A 138 -18.68 5.03 6.51
C ILE A 138 -17.34 5.67 6.88
N GLU A 139 -17.12 6.00 8.15
CA GLU A 139 -15.87 6.59 8.63
C GLU A 139 -14.71 5.59 8.55
N SER A 140 -14.97 4.34 8.92
CA SER A 140 -14.00 3.25 8.76
C SER A 140 -13.63 3.09 7.28
N MET A 141 -14.60 3.13 6.36
CA MET A 141 -14.31 3.00 4.93
C MET A 141 -13.47 4.16 4.40
N TYR A 142 -13.74 5.41 4.80
CA TYR A 142 -12.88 6.55 4.47
C TYR A 142 -11.46 6.35 4.99
N TYR A 143 -11.30 5.98 6.27
CA TYR A 143 -10.00 5.70 6.85
C TYR A 143 -9.28 4.56 6.13
N TYR A 144 -9.98 3.47 5.79
CA TYR A 144 -9.41 2.35 5.06
C TYR A 144 -9.01 2.72 3.63
N ILE A 145 -9.79 3.53 2.91
CA ILE A 145 -9.44 4.01 1.56
C ILE A 145 -8.22 4.93 1.63
N VAL A 146 -8.22 5.93 2.51
CA VAL A 146 -7.09 6.86 2.66
C VAL A 146 -5.83 6.11 3.11
N ARG A 147 -5.96 5.17 4.05
CA ARG A 147 -4.86 4.32 4.51
C ARG A 147 -4.36 3.38 3.41
N ALA A 148 -5.24 2.80 2.60
CA ALA A 148 -4.87 1.96 1.46
C ALA A 148 -4.12 2.74 0.38
N VAL A 149 -4.50 4.00 0.13
CA VAL A 149 -3.81 4.89 -0.82
C VAL A 149 -2.45 5.35 -0.27
N LYS A 150 -2.35 5.60 1.04
CA LYS A 150 -1.09 6.01 1.71
C LYS A 150 -0.12 4.85 1.94
N ASP A 151 -0.61 3.63 2.12
CA ASP A 151 0.23 2.45 2.32
C ASP A 151 0.90 2.05 1.01
N LYS A 152 2.23 2.22 0.95
CA LYS A 152 3.05 1.89 -0.23
C LYS A 152 2.89 0.44 -0.68
N LYS A 153 2.67 -0.52 0.24
CA LYS A 153 2.50 -1.94 -0.15
C LYS A 153 1.15 -2.17 -0.83
N ILE A 154 0.08 -1.58 -0.28
CA ILE A 154 -1.28 -1.72 -0.82
C ILE A 154 -1.38 -0.97 -2.16
N ALA A 155 -0.89 0.28 -2.19
CA ALA A 155 -0.81 1.07 -3.40
C ALA A 155 -0.02 0.34 -4.49
N ARG A 156 1.13 -0.27 -4.19
CA ARG A 156 1.92 -1.05 -5.15
C ARG A 156 1.14 -2.25 -5.72
N LYS A 157 0.45 -3.01 -4.86
CA LYS A 157 -0.30 -4.21 -5.26
C LYS A 157 -1.45 -3.89 -6.21
N PHE A 158 -2.01 -2.68 -6.14
CA PHE A 158 -3.07 -2.21 -7.04
C PHE A 158 -2.52 -1.46 -8.26
N THR A 159 -1.53 -0.60 -8.07
CA THR A 159 -1.00 0.28 -9.12
C THR A 159 -0.29 -0.51 -10.23
N ILE A 160 0.42 -1.60 -9.89
CA ILE A 160 1.15 -2.40 -10.89
C ILE A 160 0.19 -3.10 -11.87
N PRO A 161 -0.82 -3.89 -11.44
CA PRO A 161 -1.77 -4.52 -12.37
C PRO A 161 -2.51 -3.50 -13.23
N VAL A 162 -2.96 -2.38 -12.63
CA VAL A 162 -3.65 -1.31 -13.36
C VAL A 162 -2.73 -0.69 -14.39
N GLY A 163 -1.50 -0.32 -14.01
CA GLY A 163 -0.51 0.21 -14.93
C GLY A 163 -0.22 -0.75 -16.08
N LEU A 164 -0.15 -2.06 -15.80
CA LEU A 164 0.11 -3.09 -16.80
C LEU A 164 -1.04 -3.22 -17.79
N VAL A 165 -2.31 -3.22 -17.34
CA VAL A 165 -3.48 -3.23 -18.22
C VAL A 165 -3.49 -2.02 -19.15
N PHE A 166 -3.28 -0.82 -18.59
CA PHE A 166 -3.23 0.42 -19.37
C PHE A 166 -2.08 0.41 -20.39
N LEU A 167 -0.90 -0.01 -19.97
CA LEU A 167 0.28 -0.06 -20.83
C LEU A 167 0.13 -1.11 -21.93
N THR A 168 -0.39 -2.30 -21.61
CA THR A 168 -0.68 -3.35 -22.60
C THR A 168 -1.69 -2.89 -23.62
N TYR A 169 -2.79 -2.25 -23.19
CA TYR A 169 -3.77 -1.68 -24.11
C TYR A 169 -3.15 -0.60 -24.99
N GLY A 170 -2.43 0.36 -24.40
CA GLY A 170 -1.80 1.47 -25.12
C GLY A 170 -0.78 0.99 -26.16
N ILE A 171 0.08 0.03 -25.81
CA ILE A 171 1.04 -0.57 -26.73
C ILE A 171 0.33 -1.36 -27.83
N SER A 172 -0.72 -2.11 -27.49
CA SER A 172 -1.48 -2.87 -28.50
C SER A 172 -2.17 -1.95 -29.50
N ALA A 173 -2.76 -0.85 -29.02
CA ALA A 173 -3.35 0.19 -29.87
C ALA A 173 -2.30 0.86 -30.76
N LEU A 174 -1.10 1.11 -30.24
CA LEU A 174 0.02 1.65 -31.01
C LEU A 174 0.50 0.69 -32.09
N ILE A 175 0.69 -0.60 -31.77
CA ILE A 175 1.07 -1.63 -32.75
C ILE A 175 0.01 -1.74 -33.85
N PHE A 176 -1.27 -1.76 -33.47
CA PHE A 176 -2.37 -1.82 -34.42
C PHE A 176 -2.40 -0.60 -35.34
N THR A 177 -2.19 0.60 -34.78
CA THR A 177 -2.12 1.84 -35.56
C THR A 177 -0.96 1.80 -36.56
N LEU A 178 0.24 1.40 -36.11
CA LEU A 178 1.42 1.26 -36.98
C LEU A 178 1.22 0.21 -38.08
N TYR A 179 0.60 -0.92 -37.74
CA TYR A 179 0.26 -1.96 -38.71
C TYR A 179 -0.71 -1.43 -39.76
N THR A 180 -1.72 -0.67 -39.35
CA THR A 180 -2.72 -0.12 -40.27
C THR A 180 -2.09 0.89 -41.25
N ILE A 181 -1.18 1.73 -40.75
CA ILE A 181 -0.41 2.67 -41.58
C ILE A 181 0.44 1.90 -42.61
N TYR A 182 1.14 0.84 -42.18
CA TYR A 182 2.00 0.04 -43.06
C TYR A 182 1.21 -0.78 -44.09
N ALA A 183 0.15 -1.46 -43.67
CA ALA A 183 -0.62 -2.37 -44.51
C ALA A 183 -1.52 -1.65 -45.51
N PHE A 184 -2.19 -0.57 -45.09
CA PHE A 184 -3.20 0.12 -45.89
C PHE A 184 -2.72 1.44 -46.47
N HIS A 185 -1.48 1.88 -46.18
CA HIS A 185 -0.93 3.20 -46.57
C HIS A 185 -1.85 4.37 -46.18
N SER A 186 -2.70 4.15 -45.17
CA SER A 186 -3.63 5.14 -44.66
C SER A 186 -2.97 5.88 -43.51
N TYR A 187 -2.77 7.19 -43.69
CA TYR A 187 -2.22 8.08 -42.67
C TYR A 187 -3.30 8.73 -41.80
N TYR A 188 -4.56 8.34 -41.99
CA TYR A 188 -5.65 8.84 -41.17
C TYR A 188 -5.68 8.09 -39.84
N ILE A 189 -5.38 8.82 -38.75
CA ILE A 189 -5.53 8.33 -37.39
C ILE A 189 -6.73 9.04 -36.79
N ASP A 190 -7.72 8.28 -36.33
CA ASP A 190 -8.85 8.85 -35.59
C ASP A 190 -8.31 9.59 -34.35
N PRO A 191 -8.53 10.92 -34.22
CA PRO A 191 -8.04 11.70 -33.10
C PRO A 191 -8.47 11.16 -31.73
N SER A 192 -9.66 10.54 -31.65
CA SER A 192 -10.16 9.95 -30.42
C SER A 192 -9.37 8.69 -30.03
N ALA A 193 -9.10 7.81 -30.99
CA ALA A 193 -8.28 6.62 -30.79
C ALA A 193 -6.83 6.98 -30.44
N ALA A 194 -6.27 8.01 -31.10
CA ALA A 194 -4.94 8.53 -30.80
C ALA A 194 -4.85 9.08 -29.38
N ALA A 195 -5.86 9.84 -28.94
CA ALA A 195 -5.91 10.39 -27.58
C ALA A 195 -6.00 9.27 -26.54
N ILE A 196 -6.86 8.28 -26.74
CA ILE A 196 -6.99 7.13 -25.84
C ILE A 196 -5.68 6.34 -25.77
N MET A 197 -5.04 6.08 -26.91
CA MET A 197 -3.73 5.41 -26.99
C MET A 197 -2.66 6.17 -26.19
N LEU A 198 -2.54 7.49 -26.41
CA LEU A 198 -1.57 8.32 -25.68
C LEU A 198 -1.83 8.31 -24.18
N VAL A 199 -3.08 8.52 -23.76
CA VAL A 199 -3.46 8.54 -22.35
C VAL A 199 -3.16 7.19 -21.69
N THR A 200 -3.49 6.07 -22.35
CA THR A 200 -3.22 4.74 -21.79
C THR A 200 -1.73 4.41 -21.72
N ILE A 201 -0.93 4.80 -22.72
CA ILE A 201 0.54 4.66 -22.66
C ILE A 201 1.13 5.49 -21.52
N VAL A 202 0.73 6.76 -21.41
CA VAL A 202 1.28 7.70 -20.41
C VAL A 202 0.88 7.26 -19.00
N LEU A 203 -0.39 6.98 -18.75
CA LEU A 203 -0.88 6.52 -17.45
C LEU A 203 -0.33 5.14 -17.09
N GLY A 204 -0.28 4.21 -18.04
CA GLY A 204 0.31 2.89 -17.84
C GLY A 204 1.78 2.98 -17.44
N SER A 205 2.55 3.82 -18.13
CA SER A 205 3.97 4.02 -17.84
C SER A 205 4.16 4.67 -16.47
N TYR A 206 3.37 5.69 -16.15
CA TYR A 206 3.41 6.38 -14.86
C TYR A 206 3.10 5.44 -13.69
N PHE A 207 2.06 4.62 -13.80
CA PHE A 207 1.67 3.67 -12.77
C PHE A 207 2.74 2.58 -12.58
N ILE A 208 3.34 2.07 -13.65
CA ILE A 208 4.44 1.11 -13.54
C ILE A 208 5.68 1.75 -12.89
N GLU A 209 6.07 2.96 -13.29
CA GLU A 209 7.21 3.67 -12.67
C GLU A 209 7.00 3.83 -11.16
N ARG A 210 5.80 4.28 -10.76
CA ARG A 210 5.44 4.52 -9.36
C ARG A 210 5.29 3.22 -8.56
N GLY A 211 4.76 2.17 -9.17
CA GLY A 211 4.58 0.87 -8.55
C GLY A 211 5.90 0.14 -8.30
N LEU A 212 6.81 0.13 -9.28
CA LEU A 212 8.07 -0.60 -9.20
C LEU A 212 9.21 0.18 -8.51
N GLU A 213 9.02 1.47 -8.24
CA GLU A 213 10.09 2.36 -7.76
C GLU A 213 11.37 2.19 -8.60
N ILE A 214 11.23 2.20 -9.92
CA ILE A 214 12.33 1.91 -10.86
C ILE A 214 13.58 2.74 -10.52
N ARG A 215 13.39 3.99 -10.10
CA ARG A 215 14.45 4.90 -9.64
C ARG A 215 15.21 4.40 -8.41
N SER A 216 14.54 3.82 -7.42
CA SER A 216 15.20 3.28 -6.22
C SER A 216 15.97 2.01 -6.55
N SER A 217 15.39 1.15 -7.40
CA SER A 217 16.03 -0.07 -7.86
C SER A 217 17.31 0.21 -8.69
N ILE A 218 17.25 1.13 -9.65
CA ILE A 218 18.43 1.58 -10.41
C ILE A 218 19.49 2.17 -9.47
N ARG A 219 19.09 3.03 -8.53
CA ARG A 219 20.02 3.64 -7.57
C ARG A 219 20.69 2.58 -6.69
N ASN A 220 19.96 1.56 -6.25
CA ASN A 220 20.50 0.46 -5.46
C ASN A 220 21.45 -0.44 -6.25
N ILE A 221 21.18 -0.67 -7.54
CA ILE A 221 22.09 -1.41 -8.43
C ILE A 221 23.37 -0.60 -8.64
N LEU A 222 23.25 0.70 -8.94
CA LEU A 222 24.39 1.58 -9.14
C LEU A 222 25.23 1.74 -7.87
N SER A 223 24.59 1.90 -6.70
CA SER A 223 25.32 2.00 -5.44
C SER A 223 26.08 0.71 -5.13
N ARG A 224 25.48 -0.46 -5.35
CA ARG A 224 26.16 -1.77 -5.23
C ARG A 224 27.34 -1.88 -6.19
N MET A 225 27.19 -1.46 -7.44
CA MET A 225 28.30 -1.46 -8.41
C MET A 225 29.44 -0.55 -7.96
N ILE A 226 29.14 0.66 -7.46
CA ILE A 226 30.15 1.61 -6.97
C ILE A 226 30.85 1.05 -5.73
N THR A 227 30.12 0.48 -4.78
CA THR A 227 30.70 -0.15 -3.59
C THR A 227 31.59 -1.34 -3.98
N ASN A 228 31.09 -2.23 -4.84
CA ASN A 228 31.87 -3.38 -5.32
C ASN A 228 33.12 -2.95 -6.10
N ALA A 229 33.06 -1.84 -6.85
CA ALA A 229 34.21 -1.27 -7.54
C ALA A 229 35.25 -0.71 -6.56
N ARG A 230 34.81 0.02 -5.52
CA ARG A 230 35.70 0.59 -4.48
C ARG A 230 36.40 -0.49 -3.67
N GLU A 231 35.71 -1.58 -3.40
CA GLU A 231 36.23 -2.74 -2.68
C GLU A 231 37.05 -3.69 -3.58
N THR A 232 37.26 -3.33 -4.86
CA THR A 232 38.01 -4.14 -5.85
C THR A 232 37.51 -5.60 -5.93
N LYS A 233 36.19 -5.79 -5.78
CA LYS A 233 35.59 -7.12 -5.81
C LYS A 233 35.70 -7.73 -7.20
N ILE A 234 36.06 -9.00 -7.28
CA ILE A 234 36.10 -9.79 -8.52
C ILE A 234 34.71 -9.79 -9.17
N SER A 235 33.65 -9.89 -8.36
CA SER A 235 32.26 -9.81 -8.82
C SER A 235 31.90 -8.54 -9.61
N PHE A 236 32.61 -7.41 -9.40
CA PHE A 236 32.43 -6.18 -10.19
C PHE A 236 32.89 -6.35 -11.64
N LEU A 237 34.09 -6.90 -11.86
CA LEU A 237 34.64 -7.11 -13.21
C LEU A 237 33.74 -8.02 -14.05
N PHE A 238 33.30 -9.14 -13.47
CA PHE A 238 32.37 -10.05 -14.13
C PHE A 238 31.00 -9.42 -14.41
N SER A 239 30.54 -8.50 -13.55
CA SER A 239 29.31 -7.72 -13.81
C SER A 239 29.48 -6.75 -14.98
N VAL A 240 30.64 -6.10 -15.12
CA VAL A 240 30.95 -5.24 -16.28
C VAL A 240 31.02 -6.06 -17.56
N ILE A 241 31.70 -7.22 -17.53
CA ILE A 241 31.78 -8.13 -18.68
C ILE A 241 30.37 -8.62 -19.08
N SER A 242 29.53 -8.98 -18.10
CA SER A 242 28.14 -9.35 -18.32
C SER A 242 27.35 -8.27 -19.08
N ILE A 243 27.50 -7.00 -18.70
CA ILE A 243 26.86 -5.87 -19.41
C ILE A 243 27.38 -5.76 -20.84
N LEU A 244 28.69 -5.87 -21.06
CA LEU A 244 29.28 -5.83 -22.40
C LEU A 244 28.78 -6.97 -23.30
N ILE A 245 28.55 -8.16 -22.73
CA ILE A 245 27.96 -9.30 -23.44
C ILE A 245 26.51 -9.02 -23.84
N VAL A 246 25.71 -8.41 -22.96
CA VAL A 246 24.34 -7.99 -23.30
C VAL A 246 24.36 -6.98 -24.46
N LEU A 247 25.21 -5.95 -24.37
CA LEU A 247 25.32 -4.93 -25.43
C LEU A 247 25.76 -5.55 -26.76
N SER A 248 26.75 -6.43 -26.73
CA SER A 248 27.21 -7.19 -27.91
C SER A 248 26.10 -8.06 -28.48
N GLY A 249 25.33 -8.70 -27.60
CA GLY A 249 24.17 -9.52 -27.96
C GLY A 249 23.06 -8.73 -28.64
N ILE A 250 22.78 -7.49 -28.20
CA ILE A 250 21.81 -6.60 -28.87
C ILE A 250 22.27 -6.31 -30.30
N VAL A 251 23.53 -5.93 -30.48
CA VAL A 251 24.10 -5.62 -31.80
C VAL A 251 24.08 -6.86 -32.71
N TYR A 252 24.55 -8.01 -32.20
CA TYR A 252 24.55 -9.26 -32.94
C TYR A 252 23.12 -9.68 -33.34
N SER A 253 22.18 -9.65 -32.39
CA SER A 253 20.80 -10.05 -32.64
C SER A 253 20.13 -9.11 -33.64
N TYR A 254 20.38 -7.80 -33.57
CA TYR A 254 19.90 -6.83 -34.54
C TYR A 254 20.45 -7.10 -35.95
N THR A 255 21.76 -7.32 -36.08
CA THR A 255 22.38 -7.62 -37.39
C THR A 255 21.85 -8.92 -38.00
N ALA A 256 21.52 -9.92 -37.17
CA ALA A 256 20.87 -11.15 -37.62
C ALA A 256 19.47 -10.92 -38.22
N THR A 257 18.75 -9.87 -37.80
CA THR A 257 17.40 -9.57 -38.33
C THR A 257 17.38 -8.95 -39.72
N ILE A 258 18.49 -8.35 -40.18
CA ILE A 258 18.53 -7.53 -41.40
C ILE A 258 18.11 -8.33 -42.65
N LYS A 259 18.33 -9.64 -42.64
CA LYS A 259 18.02 -10.56 -43.75
C LYS A 259 16.53 -10.89 -43.87
N TYR A 260 15.71 -10.53 -42.90
CA TYR A 260 14.29 -10.86 -42.84
C TYR A 260 13.46 -9.63 -43.26
N GLY A 261 12.36 -9.86 -43.98
CA GLY A 261 11.53 -8.79 -44.53
C GLY A 261 10.53 -8.23 -43.50
N PRO A 262 9.47 -9.00 -43.18
CA PRO A 262 8.43 -8.58 -42.25
C PRO A 262 8.98 -8.21 -40.86
N VAL A 263 8.39 -7.20 -40.23
CA VAL A 263 8.79 -6.73 -38.90
C VAL A 263 8.62 -7.83 -37.84
N ILE A 264 7.59 -8.66 -37.96
CA ILE A 264 7.30 -9.72 -37.00
C ILE A 264 8.38 -10.80 -37.01
N ASP A 265 8.92 -11.13 -38.18
CA ASP A 265 10.01 -12.10 -38.37
C ASP A 265 11.30 -11.58 -37.73
N LYS A 266 11.59 -10.28 -37.93
CA LYS A 266 12.73 -9.61 -37.30
C LYS A 266 12.65 -9.71 -35.78
N ILE A 267 11.47 -9.52 -35.20
CA ILE A 267 11.26 -9.62 -33.74
C ILE A 267 11.55 -11.04 -33.25
N PHE A 268 10.98 -12.07 -33.90
CA PHE A 268 11.21 -13.46 -33.48
C PHE A 268 12.68 -13.86 -33.60
N VAL A 269 13.32 -13.53 -34.72
CA VAL A 269 14.74 -13.78 -34.95
C VAL A 269 15.60 -13.06 -33.90
N PHE A 270 15.30 -11.79 -33.62
CA PHE A 270 16.00 -11.03 -32.59
C PHE A 270 15.94 -11.74 -31.24
N ILE A 271 14.74 -12.13 -30.80
CA ILE A 271 14.54 -12.78 -29.50
C ILE A 271 15.27 -14.13 -29.47
N ALA A 272 15.18 -14.93 -30.54
CA ALA A 272 15.83 -16.24 -30.63
C ALA A 272 17.36 -16.14 -30.43
N TYR A 273 18.01 -15.16 -31.07
CA TYR A 273 19.46 -14.95 -30.90
C TYR A 273 19.79 -14.29 -29.55
N PHE A 274 19.02 -13.29 -29.13
CA PHE A 274 19.31 -12.50 -27.93
C PHE A 274 19.22 -13.33 -26.65
N VAL A 275 18.32 -14.31 -26.60
CA VAL A 275 18.14 -15.21 -25.44
C VAL A 275 19.45 -15.93 -25.06
N TRP A 276 20.26 -16.37 -26.03
CA TRP A 276 21.55 -17.00 -25.75
C TRP A 276 22.59 -16.02 -25.22
N TRP A 277 22.61 -14.79 -25.72
CA TRP A 277 23.48 -13.73 -25.21
C TRP A 277 23.09 -13.32 -23.79
N ALA A 278 21.79 -13.25 -23.50
CA ALA A 278 21.28 -12.99 -22.16
C ALA A 278 21.67 -14.10 -21.18
N PHE A 279 21.59 -15.36 -21.59
CA PHE A 279 22.07 -16.49 -20.80
C PHE A 279 23.58 -16.42 -20.53
N ALA A 280 24.38 -16.16 -21.57
CA ALA A 280 25.84 -16.02 -21.43
C ALA A 280 26.20 -14.90 -20.45
N ALA A 281 25.54 -13.74 -20.54
CA ALA A 281 25.74 -12.63 -19.63
C ALA A 281 25.38 -13.01 -18.18
N PHE A 282 24.26 -13.71 -17.97
CA PHE A 282 23.87 -14.21 -16.65
C PHE A 282 24.92 -15.17 -16.07
N LEU A 283 25.37 -16.14 -16.87
CA LEU A 283 26.35 -17.14 -16.48
C LEU A 283 27.68 -16.49 -16.06
N ILE A 284 28.19 -15.53 -16.85
CA ILE A 284 29.40 -14.78 -16.52
C ILE A 284 29.25 -14.08 -15.16
N ARG A 285 28.12 -13.41 -14.94
CA ARG A 285 27.86 -12.71 -13.67
C ARG A 285 27.83 -13.67 -12.48
N GLU A 286 27.14 -14.80 -12.60
CA GLU A 286 27.06 -15.81 -11.52
C GLU A 286 28.41 -16.43 -11.21
N ILE A 287 29.25 -16.68 -12.22
CA ILE A 287 30.63 -17.13 -12.02
C ILE A 287 31.42 -16.11 -11.18
N GLY A 288 31.30 -14.82 -11.50
CA GLY A 288 31.97 -13.77 -10.73
C GLY A 288 31.54 -13.71 -9.26
N ILE A 289 30.25 -13.87 -8.99
CA ILE A 289 29.70 -13.91 -7.63
C ILE A 289 30.18 -15.17 -6.89
N TYR A 290 30.20 -16.32 -7.58
CA TYR A 290 30.66 -17.57 -7.00
C TYR A 290 32.14 -17.53 -6.61
N ILE A 291 32.99 -17.02 -7.52
CA ILE A 291 34.42 -16.84 -7.25
C ILE A 291 34.64 -15.93 -6.05
N GLU A 292 33.91 -14.81 -5.98
CA GLU A 292 33.97 -13.89 -4.84
C GLU A 292 33.62 -14.60 -3.52
N ASN A 293 32.51 -15.36 -3.50
CA ASN A 293 32.05 -15.99 -2.28
C ASN A 293 32.99 -17.09 -1.77
N ILE A 294 33.64 -17.83 -2.68
CA ILE A 294 34.65 -18.83 -2.31
C ILE A 294 35.94 -18.16 -1.82
N ILE A 295 36.44 -17.17 -2.55
CA ILE A 295 37.77 -16.61 -2.30
C ILE A 295 37.76 -15.59 -1.15
N VAL A 296 36.73 -14.75 -1.08
CA VAL A 296 36.66 -13.61 -0.16
C VAL A 296 35.81 -13.93 1.06
N ASN A 297 34.62 -14.51 0.87
CA ASN A 297 33.68 -14.74 1.96
C ASN A 297 33.85 -16.13 2.61
N ASN A 298 34.63 -17.03 2.01
CA ASN A 298 34.79 -18.43 2.41
C ASN A 298 33.44 -19.17 2.57
N GLU A 299 32.44 -18.74 1.79
CA GLU A 299 31.08 -19.28 1.79
C GLU A 299 30.89 -20.13 0.54
N ASN A 300 30.55 -21.41 0.74
CA ASN A 300 30.30 -22.32 -0.37
C ASN A 300 28.83 -22.23 -0.81
N ILE A 301 28.49 -21.14 -1.49
CA ILE A 301 27.19 -20.99 -2.15
C ILE A 301 27.18 -21.90 -3.38
N LYS A 302 26.08 -22.65 -3.60
CA LYS A 302 25.95 -23.56 -4.75
C LYS A 302 25.26 -22.84 -5.93
N PRO A 303 25.98 -22.20 -6.88
CA PRO A 303 25.38 -21.40 -7.96
C PRO A 303 24.68 -22.27 -9.01
N TRP A 304 24.99 -23.56 -9.05
CA TRP A 304 24.54 -24.50 -10.07
C TRP A 304 23.02 -24.54 -10.23
N PHE A 305 22.25 -24.36 -9.15
CA PHE A 305 20.79 -24.32 -9.21
C PHE A 305 20.26 -23.12 -10.00
N GLY A 306 20.83 -21.93 -9.76
CA GLY A 306 20.45 -20.72 -10.49
C GLY A 306 20.83 -20.80 -11.97
N ILE A 307 22.01 -21.36 -12.26
CA ILE A 307 22.51 -21.54 -13.63
C ILE A 307 21.66 -22.55 -14.41
N LEU A 308 21.33 -23.70 -13.82
CA LEU A 308 20.49 -24.72 -14.45
C LEU A 308 19.06 -24.21 -14.68
N PHE A 309 18.52 -23.46 -13.73
CA PHE A 309 17.21 -22.84 -13.88
C PHE A 309 17.18 -21.81 -15.03
N MET A 310 18.18 -20.94 -15.12
CA MET A 310 18.28 -19.99 -16.24
C MET A 310 18.54 -20.67 -17.58
N LEU A 311 19.32 -21.76 -17.61
CA LEU A 311 19.54 -22.56 -18.81
C LEU A 311 18.22 -23.19 -19.30
N SER A 312 17.44 -23.75 -18.39
CA SER A 312 16.10 -24.26 -18.69
C SER A 312 15.20 -23.17 -19.29
N LEU A 313 15.16 -21.99 -18.66
CA LEU A 313 14.37 -20.86 -19.14
C LEU A 313 14.81 -20.45 -20.56
N THR A 314 16.11 -20.44 -20.82
CA THR A 314 16.70 -20.16 -22.13
C THR A 314 16.22 -21.16 -23.17
N PHE A 315 16.24 -22.46 -22.87
CA PHE A 315 15.74 -23.50 -23.78
C PHE A 315 14.25 -23.38 -24.05
N ILE A 316 13.45 -23.09 -23.03
CA ILE A 316 12.00 -22.91 -23.17
C ILE A 316 11.70 -21.72 -24.06
N ILE A 317 12.29 -20.54 -23.79
CA ILE A 317 12.04 -19.34 -24.58
C ILE A 317 12.53 -19.55 -26.02
N TYR A 318 13.76 -20.04 -26.20
CA TYR A 318 14.31 -20.30 -27.53
C TYR A 318 13.46 -21.29 -28.33
N GLY A 319 13.06 -22.40 -27.69
CA GLY A 319 12.24 -23.42 -28.31
C GLY A 319 10.83 -22.92 -28.66
N MET A 320 10.20 -22.15 -27.77
CA MET A 320 8.88 -21.55 -28.03
C MET A 320 8.93 -20.55 -29.19
N ILE A 321 9.95 -19.69 -29.23
CA ILE A 321 10.12 -18.71 -30.32
C ILE A 321 10.33 -19.42 -31.65
N ASN A 322 11.19 -20.44 -31.71
CA ASN A 322 11.40 -21.21 -32.94
C ASN A 322 10.16 -22.03 -33.35
N TYR A 323 9.38 -22.53 -32.39
CA TYR A 323 8.11 -23.19 -32.67
C TYR A 323 7.07 -22.21 -33.25
N MET A 324 6.95 -21.00 -32.68
CA MET A 324 6.12 -19.94 -33.26
C MET A 324 6.59 -19.57 -34.67
N MET A 325 7.90 -19.53 -34.90
CA MET A 325 8.45 -19.29 -36.23
C MET A 325 8.09 -20.40 -37.22
N TYR A 326 8.11 -21.66 -36.79
CA TYR A 326 7.61 -22.78 -37.60
C TYR A 326 6.11 -22.67 -37.90
N ALA A 327 5.28 -22.32 -36.90
CA ALA A 327 3.83 -22.17 -37.08
C ALA A 327 3.48 -21.08 -38.10
N MET A 328 4.34 -20.07 -38.25
CA MET A 328 4.23 -19.02 -39.26
C MET A 328 4.96 -19.34 -40.57
N SER A 329 5.41 -20.59 -40.76
CA SER A 329 6.12 -21.11 -41.95
C SER A 329 7.50 -20.51 -42.23
N PHE A 330 8.20 -20.01 -41.21
CA PHE A 330 9.54 -19.42 -41.36
C PHE A 330 10.70 -20.43 -41.28
N ILE A 331 10.48 -21.59 -40.68
CA ILE A 331 11.53 -22.60 -40.47
C ILE A 331 11.01 -23.98 -40.87
N SER A 332 11.92 -24.87 -41.28
CA SER A 332 11.60 -26.27 -41.60
C SER A 332 11.02 -27.05 -40.41
N PHE A 333 10.25 -28.09 -40.73
CA PHE A 333 9.72 -29.04 -39.74
C PHE A 333 10.83 -29.67 -38.88
N SER A 334 11.99 -29.98 -39.46
CA SER A 334 13.14 -30.55 -38.73
C SER A 334 13.63 -29.62 -37.62
N SER A 335 13.67 -28.31 -37.87
CA SER A 335 14.03 -27.31 -36.85
C SER A 335 12.95 -27.17 -35.77
N ALA A 336 11.68 -27.36 -36.13
CA ALA A 336 10.58 -27.37 -35.17
C ALA A 336 10.67 -28.57 -34.21
N VAL A 337 11.04 -29.76 -34.71
CA VAL A 337 11.24 -30.96 -33.88
C VAL A 337 12.39 -30.76 -32.88
N ILE A 338 13.49 -30.14 -33.30
CA ILE A 338 14.60 -29.76 -32.40
C ILE A 338 14.10 -28.77 -31.33
N SER A 339 13.26 -27.81 -31.72
CA SER A 339 12.72 -26.79 -30.81
C SER A 339 11.79 -27.39 -29.76
N ILE A 340 10.93 -28.32 -30.15
CA ILE A 340 10.07 -29.07 -29.20
C ILE A 340 10.93 -29.90 -28.24
N SER A 341 11.99 -30.54 -28.75
CA SER A 341 12.93 -31.30 -27.92
C SER A 341 13.63 -30.40 -26.89
N LEU A 342 14.04 -29.18 -27.28
CA LEU A 342 14.61 -28.19 -26.38
C LEU A 342 13.62 -27.72 -25.32
N ILE A 343 12.34 -27.53 -25.65
CA ILE A 343 11.30 -27.21 -24.66
C ILE A 343 11.18 -28.34 -23.63
N ILE A 344 11.09 -29.59 -24.08
CA ILE A 344 10.97 -30.76 -23.20
C ILE A 344 12.19 -30.87 -22.29
N ILE A 345 13.40 -30.78 -22.85
CA ILE A 345 14.66 -30.79 -22.07
C ILE A 345 14.67 -29.63 -21.07
N GLY A 346 14.27 -28.44 -21.50
CA GLY A 346 14.14 -27.27 -20.63
C GLY A 346 13.23 -27.54 -19.44
N ILE A 347 12.02 -28.05 -19.68
CA ILE A 347 11.05 -28.39 -18.60
C ILE A 347 11.65 -29.41 -17.64
N VAL A 348 12.26 -30.48 -18.15
CA VAL A 348 12.90 -31.52 -17.31
C VAL A 348 14.02 -30.92 -16.45
N VAL A 349 14.88 -30.07 -17.02
CA VAL A 349 15.96 -29.39 -16.29
C VAL A 349 15.41 -28.44 -15.24
N ALA A 350 14.35 -27.67 -15.53
CA ALA A 350 13.71 -26.76 -14.55
C ALA A 350 13.14 -27.54 -13.37
N VAL A 351 12.38 -28.60 -13.65
CA VAL A 351 11.76 -29.45 -12.63
C VAL A 351 12.85 -30.08 -11.76
N THR A 352 13.86 -30.68 -12.38
CA THR A 352 14.99 -31.30 -11.67
C THR A 352 15.75 -30.29 -10.82
N SER A 353 16.09 -29.13 -11.36
CA SER A 353 16.77 -28.05 -10.63
C SER A 353 15.95 -27.54 -9.45
N SER A 354 14.62 -27.44 -9.61
CA SER A 354 13.71 -27.01 -8.55
C SER A 354 13.59 -28.03 -7.42
N PHE A 355 13.47 -29.32 -7.76
CA PHE A 355 13.44 -30.41 -6.78
C PHE A 355 14.73 -30.50 -5.98
N ILE A 356 15.88 -30.46 -6.66
CA ILE A 356 17.18 -30.53 -5.98
C ILE A 356 17.39 -29.30 -5.09
N HIS A 357 17.01 -28.11 -5.55
CA HIS A 357 17.08 -26.90 -4.71
C HIS A 357 16.18 -26.99 -3.46
N ARG A 358 14.98 -27.59 -3.57
CA ARG A 358 14.11 -27.82 -2.41
C ARG A 358 14.69 -28.85 -1.44
N TYR A 359 15.26 -29.94 -1.94
CA TYR A 359 15.89 -30.98 -1.13
C TYR A 359 17.05 -30.43 -0.29
N TYR A 360 17.97 -29.67 -0.89
CA TYR A 360 19.09 -29.08 -0.14
C TYR A 360 18.67 -27.93 0.79
N ARG A 361 17.45 -27.41 0.66
CA ARG A 361 16.94 -26.37 1.55
C ARG A 361 16.27 -26.96 2.79
N SER A 362 15.63 -28.13 2.70
CA SER A 362 15.07 -28.79 3.89
C SER A 362 16.15 -29.27 4.85
N ASP A 363 17.28 -29.76 4.33
CA ASP A 363 18.42 -30.21 5.16
C ASP A 363 19.10 -29.06 5.93
N ALA A 364 18.90 -27.80 5.51
CA ALA A 364 19.46 -26.61 6.16
C ALA A 364 18.54 -26.00 7.23
N ASP A 365 17.25 -26.34 7.22
CA ASP A 365 16.27 -25.90 8.23
C ASP A 365 16.15 -26.92 9.39
N GLU A 366 16.69 -28.15 9.24
CA GLU A 366 16.71 -29.22 10.26
C GLU A 366 18.05 -29.36 11.02
N ALA A 367 19.08 -28.55 10.69
CA ALA A 367 20.39 -28.49 11.36
C ALA A 367 20.57 -27.14 12.06
#